data_AF-A0A816Q163-F1
#
_entry.id   AF-A0A816Q163-F1
#
_cell.length_a   1.000
_cell.length_b   1.000
_cell.length_c   1.000
_cell.angle_alpha   90.00
_cell.angle_beta   90.00
_cell.angle_gamma   90.00
#
_symmetry.space_group_name_H-M   'P 1'
#
loop_
_entity.id
_entity.type
_entity.pdbx_description
1 polymer ?
#
loop_
_entity_poly.entity_id
_entity_poly.type
_entity_poly.pdbx_seq_one_letter_code
_entity_poly.pdbx_strand_id
1 'polypeptide(L)'
;MERKKIDKLQTSSHLIDSEYRPSKSHIFFVDSQKQVEKFDPVKQMRTHPSLINRRSNRLTIEQLKSTKINLDEQQINKFQKMRKKKYSDLQKRIEREKKLEQVESAMEDKLLLKNPKQDDDDDAFWSDNENEKSNEKKKTKVIPRKK
;
A
#
# COMPACT_ATOMS: atom_id res chain seq x y z
N MET A 1 -6.03 9.89 -18.30
CA MET A 1 -6.27 11.11 -17.48
C MET A 1 -6.68 10.81 -16.04
N GLU A 2 -7.52 9.80 -15.81
CA GLU A 2 -8.03 9.51 -14.45
C GLU A 2 -6.93 9.04 -13.49
N ARG A 3 -5.98 8.21 -13.95
CA ARG A 3 -4.78 7.78 -13.19
C ARG A 3 -4.04 8.96 -12.51
N LYS A 4 -3.67 9.99 -13.28
CA LYS A 4 -3.01 11.20 -12.74
C LYS A 4 -3.83 11.90 -11.65
N LYS A 5 -5.16 11.89 -11.75
CA LYS A 5 -6.05 12.49 -10.74
C LYS A 5 -6.13 11.62 -9.48
N ILE A 6 -6.14 10.30 -9.63
CA ILE A 6 -6.06 9.35 -8.51
C ILE A 6 -4.73 9.54 -7.76
N ASP A 7 -3.60 9.56 -8.47
CA ASP A 7 -2.27 9.73 -7.86
C ASP A 7 -2.17 11.01 -7.04
N LYS A 8 -2.64 12.14 -7.61
CA LYS A 8 -2.68 13.41 -6.89
C LYS A 8 -3.53 13.33 -5.63
N LEU A 9 -4.70 12.69 -5.71
CA LEU A 9 -5.63 12.58 -4.60
C LEU A 9 -5.10 11.64 -3.51
N GLN A 10 -4.48 10.51 -3.89
CA GLN A 10 -3.80 9.58 -3.00
C GLN A 10 -2.63 10.26 -2.28
N THR A 11 -1.78 10.98 -3.01
CA THR A 11 -0.61 11.69 -2.44
C THR A 11 -1.05 12.73 -1.40
N SER A 12 -2.13 13.46 -1.68
CA SER A 12 -2.69 14.44 -0.74
C SER A 12 -3.46 13.82 0.44
N SER A 13 -3.73 12.52 0.43
CA SER A 13 -4.56 11.82 1.42
C SER A 13 -3.69 10.94 2.31
N HIS A 14 -3.62 11.22 3.61
CA HIS A 14 -2.80 10.43 4.55
C HIS A 14 -3.30 8.98 4.80
N LEU A 15 -4.49 8.63 4.27
CA LEU A 15 -5.16 7.33 4.39
C LEU A 15 -5.24 6.74 5.82
N ILE A 16 -5.05 7.60 6.85
CA ILE A 16 -5.38 7.44 8.28
C ILE A 16 -6.03 6.12 8.69
N ASP A 17 -7.31 6.05 8.38
CA ASP A 17 -8.28 5.13 8.95
C ASP A 17 -8.80 4.17 7.87
N SER A 18 -8.05 3.96 6.78
CA SER A 18 -8.47 2.98 5.80
C SER A 18 -8.34 1.57 6.38
N GLU A 19 -9.41 0.78 6.30
CA GLU A 19 -9.44 -0.61 6.75
C GLU A 19 -8.43 -1.49 6.01
N TYR A 20 -8.13 -1.14 4.76
CA TYR A 20 -7.17 -1.81 3.87
C TYR A 20 -5.69 -1.49 4.18
N ARG A 21 -5.31 -1.42 5.46
CA ARG A 21 -3.90 -1.28 5.84
C ARG A 21 -3.31 -2.64 6.22
N PRO A 22 -2.08 -2.95 5.76
CA PRO A 22 -1.41 -4.17 6.20
C PRO A 22 -1.21 -4.13 7.72
N SER A 23 -1.56 -5.23 8.40
CA SER A 23 -1.30 -5.43 9.82
C SER A 23 0.20 -5.46 10.06
N LYS A 24 0.82 -4.30 10.35
CA LYS A 24 2.24 -4.30 10.74
C LYS A 24 2.37 -4.46 12.25
N SER A 25 2.98 -5.56 12.65
CA SER A 25 3.47 -5.84 13.99
C SER A 25 4.64 -4.91 14.34
N HIS A 26 4.63 -4.34 15.54
CA HIS A 26 5.77 -3.60 16.07
C HIS A 26 6.54 -4.52 17.03
N ILE A 27 7.85 -4.64 16.83
CA ILE A 27 8.73 -5.50 17.62
C ILE A 27 9.55 -4.60 18.54
N PHE A 28 9.49 -4.88 19.84
CA PHE A 28 10.33 -4.20 20.83
C PHE A 28 11.57 -5.06 21.10
N PHE A 29 12.72 -4.40 21.09
CA PHE A 29 13.99 -5.02 21.49
C PHE A 29 14.27 -4.67 22.95
N VAL A 30 14.61 -5.69 23.72
CA VAL A 30 14.78 -5.60 25.17
C VAL A 30 16.02 -6.39 25.54
N ASP A 31 16.85 -5.85 26.43
CA ASP A 31 18.20 -6.38 26.68
C ASP A 31 18.23 -7.58 27.64
N SER A 32 17.20 -7.74 28.48
CA SER A 32 17.17 -8.78 29.52
C SER A 32 15.87 -9.58 29.50
N GLN A 33 15.99 -10.90 29.71
CA GLN A 33 14.86 -11.82 29.84
C GLN A 33 13.83 -11.34 30.90
N LYS A 34 14.31 -10.79 32.02
CA LYS A 34 13.44 -10.28 33.10
C LYS A 34 12.59 -9.09 32.68
N GLN A 35 13.08 -8.29 31.74
CA GLN A 35 12.34 -7.15 31.20
C GLN A 35 11.29 -7.60 30.18
N VAL A 36 11.50 -8.72 29.48
CA VAL A 36 10.51 -9.33 28.59
C VAL A 36 9.26 -9.75 29.37
N GLU A 37 9.43 -10.39 30.52
CA GLU A 37 8.32 -10.84 31.37
C GLU A 37 7.48 -9.69 31.95
N LYS A 38 8.11 -8.54 32.22
CA LYS A 38 7.46 -7.36 32.82
C LYS A 38 7.11 -6.29 31.78
N PHE A 39 7.20 -6.61 30.49
CA PHE A 39 7.08 -5.63 29.43
C PHE A 39 5.65 -5.10 29.32
N ASP A 40 5.49 -3.79 29.52
CA ASP A 40 4.23 -3.08 29.34
C ASP A 40 4.42 -1.97 28.27
N PRO A 41 3.77 -2.10 27.09
CA PRO A 41 3.85 -1.10 26.03
C PRO A 41 3.43 0.30 26.47
N VAL A 42 2.45 0.41 27.37
CA VAL A 42 1.91 1.70 27.82
C VAL A 42 2.96 2.46 28.62
N LYS A 43 3.64 1.76 29.53
CA LYS A 43 4.73 2.33 30.35
C LYS A 43 5.96 2.64 29.50
N GLN A 44 6.34 1.74 28.60
CA GLN A 44 7.50 1.94 27.73
C GLN A 44 7.32 3.16 26.82
N MET A 45 6.12 3.34 26.24
CA MET A 45 5.81 4.48 25.38
C MET A 45 5.44 5.75 26.16
N ARG A 46 5.18 5.65 27.47
CA ARG A 46 4.67 6.74 28.33
C ARG A 46 3.41 7.39 27.76
N THR A 47 2.56 6.59 27.13
CA THR A 47 1.32 7.04 26.47
C THR A 47 0.10 6.65 27.29
N HIS A 48 -1.02 7.36 27.12
CA HIS A 48 -2.29 6.92 27.71
C HIS A 48 -2.78 5.60 27.06
N PRO A 49 -3.36 4.64 27.81
CA PRO A 49 -3.77 3.34 27.28
C PRO A 49 -4.73 3.43 26.09
N SER A 50 -5.62 4.44 26.04
CA SER A 50 -6.53 4.63 24.90
C SER A 50 -5.83 5.01 23.57
N LEU A 51 -4.57 5.48 23.63
CA LEU A 51 -3.78 5.83 22.44
C LEU A 51 -2.96 4.64 21.91
N ILE A 52 -2.87 3.54 22.65
CA ILE A 52 -2.03 2.38 22.28
C ILE A 52 -2.52 1.68 21.00
N ASN A 53 -3.81 1.82 20.68
CA ASN A 53 -4.39 1.24 19.48
C ASN A 53 -4.15 2.12 18.23
N ARG A 54 -3.77 3.39 18.40
CA ARG A 54 -3.58 4.32 17.27
C ARG A 54 -2.23 4.12 16.61
N ARG A 55 -2.12 4.02 15.29
CA ARG A 55 -0.82 3.76 14.65
C ARG A 55 0.10 5.00 14.58
N SER A 56 -0.51 6.17 14.40
CA SER A 56 0.18 7.45 14.26
C SER A 56 -0.26 8.40 15.37
N ASN A 57 0.57 9.41 15.65
CA ASN A 57 0.29 10.47 16.62
C ASN A 57 -0.06 9.92 18.03
N ARG A 58 0.82 9.07 18.57
CA ARG A 58 0.75 8.58 19.95
C ARG A 58 1.51 9.57 20.85
N LEU A 59 0.81 10.56 21.38
CA LEU A 59 1.41 11.56 22.27
C LEU A 59 1.73 10.95 23.64
N THR A 60 2.87 11.36 24.21
CA THR A 60 3.20 11.02 25.60
C THR A 60 2.31 11.79 26.57
N ILE A 61 2.24 11.33 27.82
CA ILE A 61 1.45 11.99 28.87
C ILE A 61 1.92 13.43 29.11
N GLU A 62 3.23 13.68 29.03
CA GLU A 62 3.80 15.02 29.13
C GLU A 62 3.39 15.91 27.96
N GLN A 63 3.44 15.37 26.74
CA GLN A 63 3.00 16.08 25.54
C GLN A 63 1.51 16.43 25.62
N LEU A 64 0.65 15.47 26.03
CA LEU A 64 -0.78 15.70 26.21
C LEU A 64 -1.08 16.85 27.17
N LYS A 65 -0.31 17.00 28.25
CA LYS A 65 -0.45 18.13 29.19
C LYS A 65 -0.03 19.46 28.56
N SER A 66 1.00 19.45 27.72
CA SER A 66 1.50 20.67 27.07
C SER A 66 0.65 21.12 25.88
N THR A 67 0.04 20.18 25.16
CA THR A 67 -0.75 20.47 23.96
C THR A 67 -2.14 20.97 24.33
N LYS A 68 -2.40 22.25 24.03
CA LYS A 68 -3.74 22.83 24.07
C LYS A 68 -4.37 22.74 22.69
N ILE A 69 -5.41 21.93 22.55
CA ILE A 69 -6.20 21.84 21.31
C ILE A 69 -7.49 22.61 21.55
N ASN A 70 -7.59 23.81 20.98
CA ASN A 70 -8.82 24.59 20.97
C ASN A 70 -9.56 24.29 19.66
N LEU A 71 -10.34 23.21 19.65
CA LEU A 71 -11.22 22.87 18.52
C LEU A 71 -12.64 22.72 19.04
N ASP A 72 -13.56 23.37 18.36
CA ASP A 72 -14.98 23.23 18.63
C ASP A 72 -15.52 21.92 18.01
N GLU A 73 -16.57 21.35 18.61
CA GLU A 73 -17.17 20.10 18.15
C GLU A 73 -17.72 20.22 16.72
N GLN A 74 -18.26 21.39 16.36
CA GLN A 74 -18.72 21.64 14.98
C GLN A 74 -17.57 21.60 13.98
N GLN A 75 -16.40 22.13 14.35
CA GLN A 75 -15.20 22.09 13.51
C GLN A 75 -14.72 20.65 13.32
N ILE A 76 -14.71 19.85 14.39
CA ILE A 76 -14.34 18.43 14.35
C ILE A 76 -15.26 17.67 13.38
N ASN A 77 -16.58 17.84 13.51
CA ASN A 77 -17.56 17.20 12.63
C ASN A 77 -17.41 17.65 11.17
N LYS A 78 -17.11 18.93 10.93
CA LYS A 78 -16.80 19.44 9.59
C LYS A 78 -15.56 18.77 9.00
N PHE A 79 -14.48 18.62 9.77
CA PHE A 79 -13.26 17.94 9.31
C PHE A 79 -13.52 16.46 9.00
N GLN A 80 -14.29 15.76 9.84
CA GLN A 80 -14.67 14.38 9.59
C GLN A 80 -15.50 14.24 8.30
N LYS A 81 -16.47 15.13 8.06
CA LYS A 81 -17.27 15.14 6.83
C LYS A 81 -16.41 15.40 5.60
N MET A 82 -15.50 16.38 5.67
CA MET A 82 -14.55 16.70 4.58
C MET A 82 -13.66 15.49 4.26
N ARG A 83 -13.17 14.81 5.31
CA ARG A 83 -12.35 13.62 5.17
C ARG A 83 -13.11 12.47 4.52
N LYS A 84 -14.33 12.16 4.98
CA LYS A 84 -15.20 11.14 4.37
C LYS A 84 -15.48 11.44 2.89
N LYS A 85 -15.72 12.71 2.55
CA LYS A 85 -15.92 13.15 1.16
C LYS A 85 -14.70 12.91 0.28
N LYS A 86 -13.49 13.16 0.78
CA LYS A 86 -12.25 12.90 0.03
C LYS A 86 -12.06 11.40 -0.24
N TYR A 87 -12.34 10.56 0.75
CA TYR A 87 -12.25 9.10 0.57
C TYR A 87 -13.32 8.57 -0.39
N SER A 88 -14.55 9.07 -0.33
CA SER A 88 -15.58 8.65 -1.28
C SER A 88 -15.31 9.14 -2.71
N ASP A 89 -14.73 10.33 -2.90
CA ASP A 89 -14.29 10.78 -4.22
C ASP A 89 -13.15 9.89 -4.76
N LEU A 90 -12.16 9.56 -3.92
CA LEU A 90 -11.08 8.64 -4.31
C LEU A 90 -11.62 7.30 -4.77
N GLN A 91 -12.54 6.70 -4.00
CA GLN A 91 -13.16 5.43 -4.34
C GLN A 91 -13.89 5.49 -5.69
N LYS A 92 -14.74 6.52 -5.91
CA LYS A 92 -15.46 6.71 -7.18
C LYS A 92 -14.52 6.86 -8.37
N ARG A 93 -13.37 7.52 -8.19
CA ARG A 93 -12.37 7.67 -9.25
C ARG A 93 -11.69 6.36 -9.59
N ILE A 94 -11.32 5.55 -8.58
CA ILE A 94 -10.77 4.20 -8.78
C ILE A 94 -11.78 3.31 -9.52
N GLU A 95 -13.05 3.35 -9.12
CA GLU A 95 -14.11 2.60 -9.83
C GLU A 95 -14.29 3.07 -11.27
N ARG A 96 -14.22 4.38 -11.52
CA ARG A 96 -14.28 4.96 -12.87
C ARG A 96 -13.10 4.53 -13.72
N GLU A 97 -11.89 4.56 -13.18
CA GLU A 97 -10.68 4.13 -13.87
C GLU A 97 -10.79 2.66 -14.31
N LYS A 98 -11.21 1.77 -13.41
CA LYS A 98 -11.42 0.34 -13.73
C LYS A 98 -12.41 0.14 -14.87
N LYS A 99 -13.52 0.90 -14.89
CA LYS A 99 -14.51 0.84 -15.98
C LYS A 99 -13.92 1.32 -17.30
N LEU A 100 -13.12 2.38 -17.28
CA LEU A 100 -12.47 2.90 -18.49
C LEU A 100 -11.45 1.90 -19.03
N GLU A 101 -10.67 1.26 -18.16
CA GLU A 101 -9.70 0.23 -18.54
C GLU A 101 -10.37 -1.00 -19.18
N GLN A 102 -11.51 -1.44 -18.65
CA GLN A 102 -12.32 -2.51 -19.26
C GLN A 102 -12.83 -2.14 -20.65
N VAL A 103 -13.32 -0.90 -20.82
CA VAL A 103 -13.83 -0.42 -22.12
C VAL A 103 -12.70 -0.23 -23.13
N GLU A 104 -11.53 0.25 -22.69
CA GLU A 104 -10.32 0.39 -23.51
C GLU A 104 -9.87 -0.97 -24.02
N SER A 105 -9.71 -1.96 -23.13
CA SER A 105 -9.36 -3.34 -23.51
C SER A 105 -10.36 -3.94 -24.51
N ALA A 106 -11.66 -3.80 -24.25
CA ALA A 106 -12.69 -4.31 -25.14
C ALA A 106 -12.73 -3.60 -26.51
N MET A 107 -12.27 -2.34 -26.60
CA MET A 107 -12.12 -1.64 -27.88
C MET A 107 -10.85 -2.08 -28.62
N GLU A 108 -9.74 -2.27 -27.92
CA GLU A 108 -8.49 -2.81 -28.48
C GLU A 108 -8.72 -4.21 -29.07
N ASP A 109 -9.41 -5.09 -28.35
CA ASP A 109 -9.77 -6.43 -28.83
C ASP A 109 -10.56 -6.38 -30.14
N LYS A 110 -11.55 -5.47 -30.23
CA LYS A 110 -12.36 -5.28 -31.45
C LYS A 110 -11.55 -4.72 -32.61
N LEU A 111 -10.59 -3.83 -32.35
CA LEU A 111 -9.69 -3.28 -33.37
C LEU A 111 -8.77 -4.38 -33.92
N LEU A 112 -8.23 -5.24 -33.05
CA LEU A 112 -7.42 -6.40 -33.42
C LEU A 112 -8.22 -7.41 -34.25
N LEU A 113 -9.48 -7.67 -33.89
CA LEU A 113 -10.36 -8.56 -34.66
C LEU A 113 -10.73 -7.98 -36.04
N LYS A 114 -10.85 -6.65 -36.15
CA LYS A 114 -11.25 -5.98 -37.41
C LYS A 114 -10.09 -5.81 -38.37
N ASN A 115 -8.89 -5.57 -37.84
CA ASN A 115 -7.65 -5.59 -38.59
C ASN A 115 -6.87 -6.81 -38.11
N PRO A 116 -7.26 -8.04 -38.54
CA PRO A 116 -6.38 -9.17 -38.32
C PRO A 116 -5.05 -8.74 -38.94
N LYS A 117 -3.98 -8.72 -38.14
CA LYS A 117 -2.66 -8.68 -38.73
C LYS A 117 -2.68 -9.85 -39.71
N GLN A 118 -2.42 -9.57 -40.98
CA GLN A 118 -1.96 -10.60 -41.88
C GLN A 118 -0.76 -11.17 -41.15
N ASP A 119 -0.95 -12.32 -40.52
CA ASP A 119 0.15 -13.22 -40.27
C ASP A 119 0.61 -13.53 -41.68
N ASP A 120 1.59 -12.76 -42.15
CA ASP A 120 2.33 -13.09 -43.36
C ASP A 120 3.01 -14.42 -43.02
N ASP A 121 2.26 -15.49 -43.25
CA ASP A 121 2.72 -16.88 -43.33
C ASP A 121 3.68 -16.97 -44.53
N ASP A 122 4.81 -16.28 -44.44
CA ASP A 122 6.00 -16.58 -45.24
C ASP A 122 6.68 -17.78 -44.57
N ASP A 123 6.08 -18.94 -44.79
CA ASP A 123 6.71 -20.22 -44.58
C ASP A 123 8.00 -20.34 -45.41
N ALA A 124 9.02 -20.89 -44.75
CA ALA A 124 10.24 -21.52 -45.27
C ALA A 124 11.49 -20.64 -45.51
N PHE A 125 12.59 -20.95 -44.81
CA PHE A 125 13.57 -21.97 -45.27
C PHE A 125 14.87 -21.95 -44.41
N TRP A 126 15.14 -23.05 -43.70
CA TRP A 126 16.43 -23.53 -43.17
C TRP A 126 17.37 -22.57 -42.41
N SER A 127 17.55 -22.82 -41.10
CA SER A 127 18.81 -23.42 -40.63
C SER A 127 18.69 -23.92 -39.19
N ASP A 128 18.85 -25.22 -39.02
CA ASP A 128 19.34 -25.80 -37.79
C ASP A 128 20.61 -25.05 -37.38
N ASN A 129 20.62 -24.47 -36.18
CA ASN A 129 21.87 -24.19 -35.50
C ASN A 129 21.74 -24.72 -34.08
N GLU A 130 22.11 -25.99 -33.95
CA GLU A 130 22.53 -26.59 -32.71
C GLU A 130 23.61 -25.70 -32.07
N ASN A 131 23.26 -24.97 -31.02
CA ASN A 131 24.27 -24.57 -30.04
C ASN A 131 23.76 -24.83 -28.63
N GLU A 132 23.93 -26.10 -28.30
CA GLU A 132 24.41 -26.60 -27.01
C GLU A 132 24.52 -25.59 -25.84
N LYS A 133 23.92 -26.03 -24.74
CA LYS A 133 24.51 -26.03 -23.39
C LYS A 133 24.91 -24.66 -22.83
N SER A 134 24.09 -24.16 -21.92
CA SER A 134 24.43 -24.02 -20.49
C SER A 134 23.61 -22.92 -19.85
N ASN A 135 22.72 -23.29 -18.94
CA ASN A 135 22.56 -22.57 -17.67
C ASN A 135 21.79 -23.46 -16.71
N GLU A 136 22.53 -24.45 -16.22
CA GLU A 136 22.22 -25.19 -15.02
C GLU A 136 21.90 -24.27 -13.84
N LYS A 137 20.83 -24.63 -13.13
CA LYS A 137 20.73 -24.59 -11.66
C LYS A 137 20.92 -23.21 -11.02
N LYS A 138 19.80 -22.50 -10.82
CA LYS A 138 19.69 -21.45 -9.79
C LYS A 138 19.94 -22.07 -8.41
N LYS A 139 21.19 -22.03 -7.95
CA LYS A 139 21.60 -22.42 -6.59
C LYS A 139 20.93 -21.47 -5.59
N THR A 140 20.10 -22.02 -4.72
CA THR A 140 19.59 -21.34 -3.53
C THR A 140 20.75 -21.00 -2.60
N LYS A 141 20.88 -19.71 -2.24
CA LYS A 141 21.91 -19.23 -1.30
C LYS A 141 21.36 -19.31 0.12
N VAL A 142 21.71 -20.37 0.85
CA VAL A 142 21.46 -20.49 2.29
C VAL A 142 22.63 -19.85 3.03
N ILE A 143 22.35 -18.84 3.87
CA ILE A 143 23.35 -18.16 4.70
C ILE A 143 23.13 -18.61 6.16
N PRO A 144 24.13 -19.21 6.83
CA PRO A 144 24.00 -19.57 8.24
C PRO A 144 24.09 -18.34 9.16
N ARG A 145 23.27 -18.33 10.22
CA ARG A 145 23.36 -17.34 11.32
C ARG A 145 24.67 -17.56 12.08
N LYS A 146 25.49 -16.50 12.23
CA LYS A 146 26.58 -16.49 13.21
C LYS A 146 25.98 -16.49 14.62
N LYS A 147 26.45 -17.41 15.45
CA LYS A 147 26.26 -17.39 16.91
C LYS A 147 27.10 -16.28 17.51
#